data_AF-A0A3M2U8P4-F1
#
_entry.id   AF-A0A3M2U8P4-F1
#
_cell.length_a   1.000
_cell.length_b   1.000
_cell.length_c   1.000
_cell.angle_alpha   90.00
_cell.angle_beta   90.00
_cell.angle_gamma   90.00
#
_symmetry.space_group_name_H-M   'P 1'
#
loop_
_entity.id
_entity.type
_entity.pdbx_description
1 polymer ?
#
loop_
_entity_poly.entity_id
_entity_poly.type
_entity_poly.pdbx_seq_one_letter_code
_entity_poly.pdbx_strand_id
1 'polypeptide(L)'
;SSEQAMLAEVNRNVKKKAFVVFLGWTPHPMNVQIKGMHYLKGGEKYFGDTGSVFTLTRKGYAQACPNVGKLLTNLSFTLDMENSIMAEVTNKKLSNSAAAKAWIKANPAVLDTWLEGVKTVDGKDGLAAVKAKL
;
A
#
# COMPACT_ATOMS: atom_id res chain seq x y z
N SER A 1 -2.42 -5.99 21.07
CA SER A 1 -1.08 -5.70 20.53
C SER A 1 -1.23 -4.82 19.29
N SER A 2 -0.36 -3.84 19.06
CA SER A 2 -0.32 -3.05 17.82
C SER A 2 0.83 -3.50 16.92
N GLU A 3 0.80 -3.12 15.64
CA GLU A 3 1.93 -3.35 14.72
C GLU A 3 3.24 -2.78 15.28
N GLN A 4 3.22 -1.55 15.80
CA GLN A 4 4.42 -0.92 16.32
C GLN A 4 4.97 -1.68 17.54
N ALA A 5 4.09 -2.15 18.43
CA ALA A 5 4.48 -2.94 19.59
C ALA A 5 5.07 -4.30 19.17
N MET A 6 4.45 -4.97 18.20
CA MET A 6 4.94 -6.22 17.62
C MET A 6 6.35 -6.03 17.04
N LEU A 7 6.54 -5.03 16.18
CA LEU A 7 7.85 -4.77 15.55
C LEU A 7 8.92 -4.35 16.57
N ALA A 8 8.56 -3.61 17.61
CA ALA A 8 9.49 -3.28 18.70
C ALA A 8 9.99 -4.53 19.43
N GLU A 9 9.08 -5.47 19.71
CA GLU A 9 9.42 -6.75 20.32
C GLU A 9 10.29 -7.63 19.41
N VAL A 10 9.93 -7.75 18.13
CA VAL A 10 10.74 -8.51 17.15
C VAL A 10 12.15 -7.93 17.07
N ASN A 11 12.29 -6.61 16.93
CA ASN A 11 13.58 -5.95 16.88
C ASN A 11 14.41 -6.16 18.17
N ARG A 12 13.77 -6.17 19.34
CA ARG A 12 14.43 -6.47 20.62
C ARG A 12 14.97 -7.90 20.65
N ASN A 13 14.18 -8.88 20.21
CA ASN A 13 14.59 -10.29 20.17
C ASN A 13 15.70 -10.53 19.13
N VAL A 14 15.61 -9.91 17.95
CA VAL A 14 16.66 -9.96 16.92
C VAL A 14 17.99 -9.41 17.46
N LYS A 15 17.98 -8.26 18.15
CA LYS A 15 19.19 -7.70 18.80
C LYS A 15 19.78 -8.65 19.86
N LYS A 16 18.93 -9.37 20.58
CA LYS A 16 19.32 -10.37 21.58
C LYS A 16 19.67 -11.74 20.99
N LYS A 17 19.56 -11.91 19.66
CA LYS A 17 19.70 -13.21 18.97
C LYS A 17 18.78 -14.30 19.55
N ALA A 18 17.59 -13.90 19.99
CA ALA A 18 16.56 -14.79 20.52
C ALA A 18 15.54 -15.16 19.43
N PHE A 19 14.97 -16.36 19.53
CA PHE A 19 13.86 -16.78 18.67
C PHE A 19 12.61 -15.92 18.91
N VAL A 20 11.89 -15.62 17.85
CA VAL A 20 10.60 -14.92 17.90
C VAL A 20 9.73 -15.39 16.74
N VAL A 21 8.43 -15.62 17.02
CA VAL A 21 7.40 -15.88 16.01
C VAL A 21 6.39 -14.75 16.09
N PHE A 22 5.99 -14.22 14.94
CA PHE A 22 5.08 -13.08 14.83
C PHE A 22 4.33 -13.11 13.51
N LEU A 23 3.32 -12.26 13.35
CA LEU A 23 2.57 -12.12 12.11
C LEU A 23 3.35 -11.24 11.12
N GLY A 24 3.85 -11.85 10.05
CA GLY A 24 4.43 -11.16 8.90
C GLY A 24 3.41 -11.00 7.77
N TRP A 25 3.58 -9.99 6.93
CA TRP A 25 2.82 -9.80 5.70
C TRP A 25 3.65 -9.09 4.64
N THR A 26 3.24 -9.25 3.39
CA THR A 26 3.84 -8.62 2.22
C THR A 26 2.75 -7.90 1.43
N PRO A 27 2.97 -6.65 1.01
CA PRO A 27 4.23 -5.90 1.09
C PRO A 27 4.39 -5.17 2.44
N HIS A 28 5.62 -5.10 2.98
CA HIS A 28 5.92 -4.38 4.25
C HIS A 28 7.44 -4.17 4.45
N PRO A 29 7.92 -3.05 5.05
CA PRO A 29 9.36 -2.81 5.27
C PRO A 29 10.08 -3.87 6.10
N MET A 30 9.35 -4.60 6.95
CA MET A 30 9.91 -5.68 7.77
C MET A 30 10.63 -6.75 6.95
N ASN A 31 10.14 -7.03 5.74
CA ASN A 31 10.70 -8.05 4.85
C ASN A 31 12.14 -7.70 4.41
N VAL A 32 12.54 -6.43 4.49
CA VAL A 32 13.88 -5.95 4.14
C VAL A 32 14.69 -5.60 5.40
N GLN A 33 14.05 -4.99 6.40
CA GLN A 33 14.74 -4.50 7.60
C GLN A 33 15.11 -5.61 8.58
N ILE A 34 14.30 -6.67 8.67
CA ILE A 34 14.50 -7.76 9.64
C ILE A 34 15.33 -8.86 8.98
N LYS A 35 16.64 -8.78 9.16
CA LYS A 35 17.58 -9.75 8.58
C LYS A 35 17.29 -11.17 9.08
N GLY A 36 17.11 -12.11 8.15
CA GLY A 36 16.86 -13.53 8.44
C GLY A 36 15.40 -13.89 8.70
N MET A 37 14.46 -12.94 8.55
CA MET A 37 13.03 -13.24 8.57
C MET A 37 12.66 -14.20 7.44
N HIS A 38 11.85 -15.22 7.75
CA HIS A 38 11.31 -16.16 6.80
C HIS A 38 9.86 -16.52 7.17
N TYR A 39 9.01 -16.71 6.15
CA TYR A 39 7.65 -17.19 6.35
C TYR A 39 7.67 -18.70 6.63
N LEU A 40 6.99 -19.12 7.69
CA LEU A 40 6.82 -20.53 8.03
C LEU A 40 5.87 -21.20 7.02
N LYS A 41 6.17 -22.44 6.63
CA LYS A 41 5.30 -23.30 5.79
C LYS A 41 4.37 -24.15 6.66
N GLY A 42 3.30 -24.68 6.09
CA GLY A 42 2.37 -25.60 6.78
C GLY A 42 1.18 -24.89 7.46
N GLY A 43 1.05 -23.57 7.28
CA GLY A 43 -0.03 -22.74 7.82
C GLY A 43 -1.17 -22.48 6.84
N GLU A 44 -1.14 -23.06 5.64
CA GLU A 44 -1.97 -22.71 4.49
C GLU A 44 -3.47 -22.89 4.79
N LYS A 45 -3.83 -23.94 5.54
CA LYS A 45 -5.21 -24.18 5.99
C LYS A 45 -5.78 -23.02 6.84
N TYR A 46 -4.93 -22.26 7.51
CA TYR A 46 -5.33 -21.22 8.45
C TYR A 46 -5.11 -19.80 7.90
N PHE A 47 -4.01 -19.58 7.19
CA PHE A 47 -3.63 -18.26 6.66
C PHE A 47 -3.94 -18.08 5.17
N GLY A 48 -4.23 -19.17 4.46
CA GLY A 48 -4.34 -19.19 3.00
C GLY A 48 -2.96 -19.26 2.32
N ASP A 49 -2.97 -19.61 1.03
CA ASP A 49 -1.77 -19.68 0.19
C ASP A 49 -1.30 -18.29 -0.27
N THR A 50 -2.24 -17.36 -0.47
CA THR A 50 -2.02 -16.00 -0.95
C THR A 50 -2.98 -15.01 -0.30
N GLY A 51 -2.58 -13.74 -0.21
CA GLY A 51 -3.45 -12.64 0.23
C GLY A 51 -3.98 -11.82 -0.95
N SER A 52 -5.17 -11.24 -0.78
CA SER A 52 -5.73 -10.22 -1.68
C SER A 52 -6.29 -9.06 -0.87
N VAL A 53 -6.08 -7.84 -1.34
CA VAL A 53 -6.58 -6.61 -0.70
C VAL A 53 -7.67 -6.02 -1.58
N PHE A 54 -8.82 -5.73 -0.98
CA PHE A 54 -10.00 -5.22 -1.69
C PHE A 54 -10.40 -3.84 -1.18
N THR A 55 -10.78 -2.96 -2.10
CA THR A 55 -11.43 -1.69 -1.75
C THR A 55 -12.90 -1.92 -1.49
N LEU A 56 -13.34 -1.68 -0.26
CA LEU A 56 -14.74 -1.79 0.14
C LEU A 56 -15.33 -0.40 0.39
N THR A 57 -16.60 -0.23 0.05
CA THR A 57 -17.37 0.99 0.36
C THR A 57 -18.64 0.62 1.11
N ARG A 58 -19.23 1.58 1.84
CA ARG A 58 -20.55 1.36 2.45
C ARG A 58 -21.59 1.09 1.36
N LYS A 59 -22.62 0.29 1.68
CA LYS A 59 -23.73 0.04 0.75
C LYS A 59 -24.31 1.36 0.22
N GLY A 60 -24.50 1.44 -1.10
CA GLY A 60 -25.04 2.62 -1.77
C GLY A 60 -24.02 3.73 -2.07
N TYR A 61 -22.75 3.61 -1.65
CA TYR A 61 -21.78 4.70 -1.79
C TYR A 61 -21.45 5.02 -3.24
N ALA A 62 -21.19 4.01 -4.08
CA ALA A 62 -20.88 4.21 -5.49
C ALA A 62 -22.06 4.85 -6.25
N GLN A 63 -23.30 4.60 -5.84
CA GLN A 63 -24.49 5.23 -6.41
C GLN A 63 -24.65 6.68 -5.94
N ALA A 64 -24.40 6.95 -4.66
CA ALA A 64 -24.48 8.29 -4.09
C ALA A 64 -23.33 9.21 -4.53
N CYS A 65 -22.14 8.63 -4.80
CA CYS A 65 -20.93 9.36 -5.17
C CYS A 65 -20.30 8.72 -6.42
N PRO A 66 -20.95 8.77 -7.59
CA PRO A 66 -20.53 8.02 -8.78
C PRO A 66 -19.12 8.36 -9.28
N ASN A 67 -18.71 9.64 -9.19
CA ASN A 67 -17.38 10.06 -9.60
C ASN A 67 -16.27 9.45 -8.70
N VAL A 68 -16.48 9.45 -7.38
CA VAL A 68 -15.55 8.81 -6.43
C VAL A 68 -15.63 7.29 -6.53
N GLY A 69 -16.83 6.74 -6.73
CA GLY A 69 -17.03 5.32 -6.97
C GLY A 69 -16.25 4.83 -8.19
N LYS A 70 -16.20 5.62 -9.27
CA LYS A 70 -15.39 5.33 -10.46
C LYS A 70 -13.89 5.31 -10.11
N LEU A 71 -13.38 6.33 -9.42
CA LEU A 71 -11.99 6.35 -8.94
C LEU A 71 -11.65 5.11 -8.09
N LEU A 72 -12.48 4.80 -7.10
CA LEU A 72 -12.26 3.65 -6.21
C LEU A 72 -12.33 2.30 -6.94
N THR A 73 -13.11 2.22 -8.03
CA THR A 73 -13.20 1.02 -8.87
C THR A 73 -11.96 0.86 -9.75
N ASN A 74 -11.42 1.97 -10.27
CA ASN A 74 -10.24 1.98 -11.12
C ASN A 74 -8.93 1.81 -10.32
N LEU A 75 -8.93 2.09 -9.01
CA LEU A 75 -7.76 2.02 -8.16
C LEU A 75 -7.31 0.57 -7.96
N SER A 76 -6.14 0.25 -8.50
CA SER A 76 -5.44 -1.01 -8.30
C SER A 76 -3.96 -0.77 -8.02
N PHE A 77 -3.36 -1.64 -7.23
CA PHE A 77 -1.96 -1.55 -6.83
C PHE A 77 -1.22 -2.84 -7.21
N THR A 78 0.08 -2.73 -7.38
CA THR A 78 0.97 -3.87 -7.56
C THR A 78 1.93 -3.95 -6.39
N LEU A 79 2.42 -5.16 -6.08
CA LEU A 79 3.42 -5.35 -5.03
C LEU A 79 4.67 -4.49 -5.26
N ASP A 80 5.12 -4.36 -6.50
CA ASP A 80 6.30 -3.54 -6.84
C ASP A 80 6.08 -2.05 -6.59
N MET A 81 4.89 -1.53 -6.91
CA MET A 81 4.50 -0.16 -6.59
C MET A 81 4.52 0.08 -5.08
N GLU A 82 3.84 -0.76 -4.32
CA GLU A 82 3.76 -0.60 -2.86
C GLU A 82 5.14 -0.75 -2.19
N ASN A 83 5.92 -1.75 -2.59
CA ASN A 83 7.27 -1.99 -2.07
C ASN A 83 8.21 -0.82 -2.35
N SER A 84 8.19 -0.25 -3.55
CA SER A 84 9.05 0.89 -3.90
C SER A 84 8.68 2.15 -3.13
N ILE A 85 7.38 2.45 -2.96
CA ILE A 85 6.92 3.57 -2.12
C ILE A 85 7.35 3.37 -0.66
N MET A 86 7.19 2.16 -0.11
CA MET A 86 7.60 1.85 1.26
C MET A 86 9.12 1.92 1.46
N ALA A 87 9.90 1.56 0.46
CA ALA A 87 11.36 1.72 0.48
C ALA A 87 11.76 3.19 0.56
N GLU A 88 11.08 4.10 -0.14
CA GLU A 88 11.32 5.55 -0.07
C GLU A 88 11.05 6.10 1.35
N VAL A 89 9.92 5.73 1.95
CA VAL A 89 9.60 6.11 3.34
C VAL A 89 10.66 5.59 4.31
N THR A 90 11.07 4.34 4.15
CA THR A 90 11.95 3.65 5.09
C THR A 90 13.41 4.11 4.98
N ASN A 91 13.92 4.16 3.75
CA ASN A 91 15.34 4.40 3.45
C ASN A 91 15.66 5.89 3.33
N LYS A 92 14.75 6.67 2.74
CA LYS A 92 14.95 8.13 2.54
C LYS A 92 14.23 8.98 3.58
N LYS A 93 13.52 8.37 4.55
CA LYS A 93 12.80 9.06 5.63
C LYS A 93 11.79 10.08 5.12
N LEU A 94 11.23 9.85 3.93
CA LEU A 94 10.15 10.68 3.39
C LEU A 94 8.86 10.42 4.17
N SER A 95 8.00 11.43 4.25
CA SER A 95 6.62 11.21 4.68
C SER A 95 5.88 10.35 3.65
N ASN A 96 4.87 9.60 4.07
CA ASN A 96 4.08 8.74 3.17
C ASN A 96 3.52 9.52 1.96
N SER A 97 3.04 10.75 2.19
CA SER A 97 2.52 11.61 1.11
C SER A 97 3.64 12.06 0.16
N ALA A 98 4.82 12.40 0.66
CA ALA A 98 5.95 12.77 -0.19
C ALA A 98 6.45 11.59 -1.03
N ALA A 99 6.55 10.40 -0.45
CA ALA A 99 6.94 9.18 -1.16
C ALA A 99 5.93 8.81 -2.25
N ALA A 100 4.62 8.80 -1.94
CA ALA A 100 3.57 8.54 -2.92
C ALA A 100 3.58 9.57 -4.06
N LYS A 101 3.72 10.87 -3.73
CA LYS A 101 3.79 11.93 -4.76
C LYS A 101 5.03 11.78 -5.64
N ALA A 102 6.19 11.48 -5.05
CA ALA A 102 7.43 11.23 -5.80
C ALA A 102 7.28 10.02 -6.74
N TRP A 103 6.64 8.94 -6.26
CA TRP A 103 6.40 7.76 -7.07
C TRP A 103 5.45 8.03 -8.23
N ILE A 104 4.33 8.74 -8.00
CA ILE A 104 3.37 9.12 -9.05
C ILE A 104 4.05 10.02 -10.10
N LYS A 105 4.91 10.96 -9.68
CA LYS A 105 5.70 11.79 -10.62
C LYS A 105 6.63 10.97 -11.50
N ALA A 106 7.24 9.92 -10.94
CA ALA A 106 8.11 9.01 -11.68
C ALA A 106 7.32 8.02 -12.57
N ASN A 107 6.06 7.74 -12.21
CA ASN A 107 5.20 6.75 -12.88
C ASN A 107 3.83 7.35 -13.25
N PRO A 108 3.78 8.45 -14.02
CA PRO A 108 2.53 9.19 -14.24
C PRO A 108 1.49 8.41 -15.03
N ALA A 109 1.90 7.39 -15.79
CA ALA A 109 1.01 6.53 -16.58
C ALA A 109 -0.01 5.76 -15.71
N VAL A 110 0.28 5.51 -14.43
CA VAL A 110 -0.69 4.87 -13.51
C VAL A 110 -2.01 5.65 -13.44
N LEU A 111 -1.92 6.97 -13.61
CA LEU A 111 -3.06 7.88 -13.50
C LEU A 111 -4.01 7.75 -14.68
N ASP A 112 -3.52 7.30 -15.84
CA ASP A 112 -4.34 7.13 -17.02
C ASP A 112 -5.43 6.06 -16.74
N THR A 113 -5.08 5.01 -16.00
CA THR A 113 -6.03 3.98 -15.55
C THR A 113 -6.84 4.45 -14.34
N TRP A 114 -6.19 4.96 -13.28
CA TRP A 114 -6.90 5.36 -12.06
C TRP A 114 -7.93 6.47 -12.30
N LEU A 115 -7.64 7.41 -13.21
CA LEU A 115 -8.49 8.56 -13.50
C LEU A 115 -9.35 8.39 -14.76
N GLU A 116 -9.39 7.20 -15.36
CA GLU A 116 -10.23 6.93 -16.53
C GLU A 116 -11.72 7.21 -16.21
N GLY A 117 -12.30 8.22 -16.87
CA GLY A 117 -13.68 8.64 -16.63
C GLY A 117 -13.92 9.35 -15.29
N VAL A 118 -12.85 9.73 -14.57
CA VAL A 118 -12.92 10.50 -13.31
C VAL A 118 -12.81 11.99 -13.61
N LYS A 119 -13.69 12.77 -13.00
CA LYS A 119 -13.75 14.23 -13.12
C LYS A 119 -13.28 14.93 -11.84
N THR A 120 -12.93 16.20 -11.96
CA THR A 120 -12.79 17.10 -10.81
C THR A 120 -14.15 17.41 -10.18
N VAL A 121 -14.15 18.06 -9.01
CA VAL A 121 -15.38 18.47 -8.32
C VAL A 121 -16.22 19.44 -9.15
N ASP A 122 -15.57 20.32 -9.92
CA ASP A 122 -16.21 21.25 -10.86
C ASP A 122 -16.48 20.64 -12.25
N GLY A 123 -16.31 19.32 -12.41
CA GLY A 123 -16.72 18.57 -13.61
C GLY A 123 -15.73 18.58 -14.77
N LYS A 124 -14.51 19.09 -14.58
CA LYS A 124 -13.42 19.05 -15.57
C LYS A 124 -12.75 17.67 -15.61
N ASP A 125 -11.94 17.45 -16.65
CA ASP A 125 -11.16 16.22 -16.78
C ASP A 125 -10.19 16.03 -15.60
N GLY A 126 -10.31 14.90 -14.90
CA GLY A 126 -9.52 14.62 -13.70
C GLY A 126 -8.05 14.39 -13.99
N LEU A 127 -7.74 13.69 -15.09
CA LEU A 127 -6.37 13.36 -15.48
C LEU A 127 -5.56 14.61 -15.81
N ALA A 128 -6.09 15.51 -16.64
CA ALA A 128 -5.48 16.78 -16.99
C ALA A 128 -5.27 17.65 -15.74
N ALA A 129 -6.26 17.71 -14.85
CA ALA A 129 -6.17 18.49 -13.62
C ALA A 129 -5.08 17.98 -12.66
N VAL A 130 -4.91 16.65 -12.55
CA VAL A 130 -3.84 16.06 -11.72
C VAL A 130 -2.48 16.25 -12.37
N LYS A 131 -2.34 15.98 -13.68
CA LYS A 131 -1.07 16.15 -14.41
C LYS A 131 -0.55 17.60 -14.35
N ALA A 132 -1.42 18.60 -14.33
CA ALA A 132 -1.03 19.99 -14.17
C ALA A 132 -0.45 20.35 -12.78
N LYS A 133 -0.59 19.48 -11.77
CA LYS A 133 -0.15 19.70 -10.37
C LYS A 133 0.94 18.74 -9.88
N LEU A 134 1.33 17.77 -10.72
CA LEU A 134 2.45 16.88 -10.45
C LEU A 134 3.75 17.64 -10.66
#